data_AF-D0RQ25-F1
#
_entry.id   AF-D0RQ25-F1
#
_cell.length_a   1.000
_cell.length_b   1.000
_cell.length_c   1.000
_cell.angle_alpha   90.00
_cell.angle_beta   90.00
_cell.angle_gamma   90.00
#
_symmetry.space_group_name_H-M   'P 1'
#
loop_
_entity.id
_entity.type
_entity.pdbx_description
1 polymer ?
#
loop_
_entity_poly.entity_id
_entity_poly.type
_entity_poly.pdbx_seq_one_letter_code
_entity_poly.pdbx_strand_id
1 'polypeptide(L)'
;MTLQNKKIKALAGYCHNKPFGPYSLPVKFQNIINANYAYKKNLIYGPGQGEPIFSKNHLQLRSMINDKTISRGLVMLSFYMLPKTRSKRNEIFKLAIKKHKEIHFVIEDIIFKEKKDIKKIEELFSYQKFTEQSDKIFKRLKK
;
A
#
# COMPACT_ATOMS: atom_id res chain seq x y z
N MET A 1 -6.70 -39.07 -7.66
CA MET A 1 -5.90 -37.83 -7.49
C MET A 1 -6.80 -36.70 -7.05
N THR A 2 -6.93 -36.51 -5.74
CA THR A 2 -7.74 -35.44 -5.14
C THR A 2 -7.00 -34.12 -5.33
N LEU A 3 -7.52 -33.23 -6.16
CA LEU A 3 -7.14 -31.82 -6.21
C LEU A 3 -7.52 -31.18 -4.87
N GLN A 4 -6.66 -31.35 -3.86
CA GLN A 4 -6.75 -30.58 -2.63
C GLN A 4 -6.58 -29.11 -3.00
N ASN A 5 -7.63 -28.34 -2.70
CA ASN A 5 -7.75 -26.88 -2.77
C ASN A 5 -6.46 -26.14 -2.37
N LYS A 6 -5.52 -25.99 -3.30
CA LYS A 6 -4.36 -25.12 -3.12
C LYS A 6 -4.92 -23.70 -3.20
N LYS A 7 -5.15 -23.05 -2.04
CA LYS A 7 -5.63 -21.66 -1.98
C LYS A 7 -4.79 -20.82 -2.93
N ILE A 8 -5.40 -20.39 -4.03
CA ILE A 8 -4.80 -19.48 -5.00
C ILE A 8 -4.34 -18.25 -4.23
N LYS A 9 -3.07 -17.88 -4.33
CA LYS A 9 -2.51 -16.70 -3.67
C LYS A 9 -2.66 -15.50 -4.61
N ALA A 10 -3.64 -14.65 -4.33
CA ALA A 10 -3.98 -13.49 -5.15
C ALA A 10 -3.73 -12.18 -4.40
N LEU A 11 -3.03 -11.25 -5.05
CA LEU A 11 -2.89 -9.86 -4.62
C LEU A 11 -3.88 -8.98 -5.38
N ALA A 12 -4.59 -8.11 -4.69
CA ALA A 12 -5.42 -7.09 -5.33
C ALA A 12 -4.68 -5.75 -5.38
N GLY A 13 -4.76 -5.07 -6.53
CA GLY A 13 -4.18 -3.73 -6.66
C GLY A 13 -4.96 -2.68 -5.86
N TYR A 14 -4.28 -1.86 -5.10
CA TYR A 14 -4.82 -0.63 -4.53
C TYR A 14 -4.17 0.56 -5.23
N CYS A 15 -4.99 1.38 -5.89
CA CYS A 15 -4.53 2.46 -6.76
C CYS A 15 -5.07 3.82 -6.30
N HIS A 16 -4.37 4.91 -6.62
CA HIS A 16 -4.81 6.28 -6.34
C HIS A 16 -5.05 7.07 -7.61
N ASN A 17 -6.18 7.76 -7.72
CA ASN A 17 -6.44 8.72 -8.80
C ASN A 17 -5.81 10.11 -8.55
N LYS A 18 -5.08 10.27 -7.43
CA LYS A 18 -4.45 11.51 -6.99
C LYS A 18 -2.94 11.29 -6.81
N PRO A 19 -2.13 12.36 -6.81
CA PRO A 19 -0.72 12.25 -6.44
C PRO A 19 -0.54 11.66 -5.04
N PHE A 20 0.50 10.87 -4.86
CA PHE A 20 0.88 10.24 -3.59
C PHE A 20 2.38 10.45 -3.36
N GLY A 21 2.73 11.16 -2.29
CA GLY A 21 4.11 11.59 -2.07
C GLY A 21 4.63 12.43 -3.25
N PRO A 22 5.83 12.14 -3.79
CA PRO A 22 6.37 12.81 -4.97
C PRO A 22 5.84 12.25 -6.30
N TYR A 23 5.00 11.21 -6.27
CA TYR A 23 4.58 10.48 -7.47
C TYR A 23 3.20 10.92 -7.95
N SER A 24 3.01 10.94 -9.26
CA SER A 24 1.71 11.10 -9.91
C SER A 24 1.69 10.18 -11.13
N LEU A 25 0.81 9.17 -11.11
CA LEU A 25 0.75 8.18 -12.18
C LEU A 25 -0.71 7.81 -12.47
N PRO A 26 -1.16 7.73 -13.73
CA PRO A 26 -2.50 7.25 -14.05
C PRO A 26 -2.73 5.81 -13.57
N VAL A 27 -3.94 5.49 -13.10
CA VAL A 27 -4.29 4.17 -12.54
C VAL A 27 -3.98 3.01 -13.49
N LYS A 28 -4.11 3.20 -14.81
CA LYS A 28 -3.74 2.19 -15.81
C LYS A 28 -2.29 1.73 -15.67
N PHE A 29 -1.36 2.67 -15.50
CA PHE A 29 0.05 2.34 -15.31
C PHE A 29 0.32 1.75 -13.91
N GLN A 30 -0.37 2.23 -12.88
CA GLN A 30 -0.28 1.62 -11.54
C GLN A 30 -0.68 0.13 -11.59
N ASN A 31 -1.76 -0.18 -12.30
CA ASN A 31 -2.22 -1.56 -12.51
C ASN A 31 -1.20 -2.42 -13.24
N ILE A 32 -0.59 -1.90 -14.32
CA ILE A 32 0.45 -2.63 -15.07
C ILE A 32 1.65 -2.94 -14.17
N ILE A 33 2.12 -1.96 -13.41
CA ILE A 33 3.27 -2.13 -12.50
C ILE A 33 2.94 -3.13 -11.39
N ASN A 34 1.77 -3.01 -10.75
CA ASN A 34 1.32 -3.92 -9.70
C ASN A 34 1.14 -5.36 -10.22
N ALA A 35 0.60 -5.53 -11.43
CA ALA A 35 0.46 -6.83 -12.07
C ALA A 35 1.83 -7.47 -12.33
N ASN A 36 2.76 -6.71 -12.93
CA ASN A 36 4.12 -7.18 -13.19
C ASN A 36 4.85 -7.59 -11.89
N TYR A 37 4.67 -6.82 -10.81
CA TYR A 37 5.20 -7.17 -9.49
C TYR A 37 4.63 -8.49 -8.97
N ALA A 38 3.31 -8.68 -9.03
CA ALA A 38 2.67 -9.91 -8.58
C ALA A 38 3.14 -11.13 -9.39
N TYR A 39 3.22 -11.01 -10.72
CA TYR A 39 3.67 -12.07 -11.60
C TYR A 39 5.13 -12.48 -11.32
N LYS A 40 6.04 -11.51 -11.11
CA LYS A 40 7.43 -11.78 -10.71
C LYS A 40 7.54 -12.55 -9.39
N LYS A 41 6.53 -12.49 -8.52
CA LYS A 41 6.47 -13.24 -7.26
C LYS A 41 5.63 -14.51 -7.35
N ASN A 42 5.25 -14.96 -8.54
CA ASN A 42 4.39 -16.13 -8.78
C ASN A 42 3.03 -16.03 -8.07
N LEU A 43 2.45 -14.82 -8.05
CA LEU A 43 1.14 -14.52 -7.47
C LEU A 43 0.13 -14.13 -8.56
N ILE A 44 -1.15 -14.43 -8.33
CA ILE A 44 -2.22 -13.96 -9.22
C ILE A 44 -2.51 -12.49 -8.90
N TYR A 45 -2.74 -11.69 -9.94
CA TYR A 45 -3.13 -10.30 -9.81
C TYR A 45 -4.63 -10.13 -10.02
N GLY A 46 -5.33 -9.59 -9.02
CA GLY A 46 -6.69 -9.08 -9.15
C GLY A 46 -6.67 -7.61 -9.61
N PRO A 47 -7.59 -7.19 -10.50
CA PRO A 47 -7.62 -5.83 -11.02
C PRO A 47 -7.71 -4.80 -9.90
N GLY A 48 -6.95 -3.70 -10.05
CA GLY A 48 -6.79 -2.74 -8.98
C GLY A 48 -8.02 -1.87 -8.76
N GLN A 49 -8.37 -1.68 -7.50
CA GLN A 49 -9.45 -0.80 -7.07
C GLN A 49 -8.88 0.55 -6.63
N GLY A 50 -9.48 1.63 -7.15
CA GLY A 50 -9.09 3.00 -6.81
C GLY A 50 -9.77 3.48 -5.53
N GLU A 51 -9.07 4.25 -4.69
CA GLU A 51 -9.72 4.96 -3.60
C GLU A 51 -10.65 6.06 -4.17
N PRO A 52 -11.95 6.10 -3.82
CA PRO A 52 -12.86 7.13 -4.28
C PRO A 52 -12.40 8.54 -3.87
N ILE A 53 -12.55 9.53 -4.75
CA ILE A 53 -12.07 10.91 -4.54
C ILE A 53 -12.64 11.55 -3.26
N PHE A 54 -13.87 11.18 -2.90
CA PHE A 54 -14.61 11.69 -1.74
C PHE A 54 -14.46 10.81 -0.48
N SER A 55 -13.71 9.72 -0.56
CA SER A 55 -13.49 8.83 0.57
C SER A 55 -12.69 9.53 1.67
N LYS A 56 -13.35 9.74 2.82
CA LYS A 56 -12.66 10.05 4.07
C LYS A 56 -12.18 8.73 4.69
N ASN A 57 -10.97 8.72 5.22
CA ASN A 57 -10.39 7.62 6.04
C ASN A 57 -10.00 6.31 5.32
N HIS A 58 -9.82 6.36 3.99
CA HIS A 58 -9.38 5.21 3.17
C HIS A 58 -10.35 4.03 3.29
N LEU A 59 -11.62 4.31 3.03
CA LEU A 59 -12.69 3.33 3.10
C LEU A 59 -12.45 2.16 2.14
N GLN A 60 -11.97 2.43 0.92
CA GLN A 60 -11.67 1.38 -0.05
C GLN A 60 -10.54 0.49 0.44
N LEU A 61 -9.45 1.06 0.95
CA LEU A 61 -8.35 0.29 1.53
C LEU A 61 -8.85 -0.67 2.62
N ARG A 62 -9.69 -0.18 3.55
CA ARG A 62 -10.26 -1.01 4.62
C ARG A 62 -11.20 -2.08 4.09
N SER A 63 -12.03 -1.74 3.11
CA SER A 63 -12.93 -2.68 2.45
C SER A 63 -12.16 -3.84 1.83
N MET A 64 -11.10 -3.54 1.06
CA MET A 64 -10.26 -4.54 0.42
C MET A 64 -9.50 -5.43 1.42
N ILE A 65 -9.04 -4.89 2.55
CA ILE A 65 -8.42 -5.71 3.60
C ILE A 65 -9.45 -6.69 4.21
N ASN A 66 -10.72 -6.27 4.33
CA ASN A 66 -11.80 -7.10 4.85
C ASN A 66 -12.34 -8.13 3.85
N ASP A 67 -12.07 -7.94 2.56
CA ASP A 67 -12.56 -8.81 1.51
C ASP A 67 -11.93 -10.22 1.63
N LYS A 68 -12.82 -11.22 1.70
CA LYS A 68 -12.44 -12.63 1.82
C LYS A 68 -11.96 -13.21 0.48
N THR A 69 -12.36 -12.63 -0.65
CA THR A 69 -11.96 -13.07 -2.00
C THR A 69 -10.47 -12.76 -2.27
N ILE A 70 -9.93 -11.72 -1.64
CA ILE A 70 -8.52 -11.32 -1.74
C ILE A 70 -7.67 -12.22 -0.86
N SER A 71 -7.22 -13.36 -1.33
CA SER A 71 -6.64 -14.39 -0.46
C SER A 71 -5.29 -14.04 0.17
N ARG A 72 -4.39 -13.32 -0.53
CA ARG A 72 -3.02 -13.02 -0.05
C ARG A 72 -2.95 -11.66 0.63
N GLY A 73 -3.54 -10.64 0.03
CA GLY A 73 -3.40 -9.27 0.47
C GLY A 73 -3.44 -8.26 -0.67
N LEU A 74 -2.85 -7.10 -0.43
CA LEU A 74 -2.90 -5.96 -1.32
C LEU A 74 -1.51 -5.64 -1.87
N VAL A 75 -1.49 -5.08 -3.07
CA VAL A 75 -0.29 -4.46 -3.66
C VAL A 75 -0.61 -3.03 -4.04
N MET A 76 0.27 -2.11 -3.65
CA MET A 76 0.18 -0.70 -3.98
C MET A 76 1.56 -0.17 -4.33
N LEU A 77 1.63 0.92 -5.08
CA LEU A 77 2.92 1.39 -5.57
C LEU A 77 3.85 1.84 -4.46
N SER A 78 3.33 2.52 -3.43
CA SER A 78 4.18 3.10 -2.40
C SER A 78 3.49 3.22 -1.04
N PHE A 79 4.29 3.24 0.03
CA PHE A 79 3.82 3.56 1.38
C PHE A 79 3.13 4.94 1.46
N TYR A 80 3.41 5.85 0.53
CA TYR A 80 2.70 7.14 0.43
C TYR A 80 1.20 7.01 0.20
N MET A 81 0.72 5.85 -0.26
CA MET A 81 -0.70 5.57 -0.44
C MET A 81 -1.43 5.21 0.87
N LEU A 82 -0.69 5.08 1.98
CA LEU A 82 -1.24 4.91 3.33
C LEU A 82 -1.70 6.25 3.95
N PRO A 83 -2.49 6.21 5.04
CA PRO A 83 -2.89 7.43 5.74
C PRO A 83 -1.70 8.28 6.21
N LYS A 84 -1.81 9.60 6.06
CA LYS A 84 -0.78 10.55 6.55
C LYS A 84 -0.58 10.50 8.07
N THR A 85 -1.65 10.24 8.83
CA THR A 85 -1.60 10.21 10.30
C THR A 85 -1.23 8.82 10.81
N ARG A 86 -0.24 8.75 11.71
CA ARG A 86 0.23 7.50 12.34
C ARG A 86 -0.88 6.70 12.99
N SER A 87 -1.83 7.34 13.69
CA SER A 87 -2.98 6.65 14.29
C SER A 87 -3.80 5.87 13.24
N LYS A 88 -4.15 6.53 12.13
CA LYS A 88 -4.91 5.90 11.04
C LYS A 88 -4.12 4.76 10.37
N ARG A 89 -2.79 4.89 10.22
CA ARG A 89 -1.95 3.79 9.72
C ARG A 89 -1.96 2.60 10.66
N ASN A 90 -1.83 2.84 11.97
CA ASN A 90 -1.88 1.78 12.97
C ASN A 90 -3.21 1.02 12.92
N GLU A 91 -4.33 1.69 12.66
CA GLU A 91 -5.61 1.00 12.45
C GLU A 91 -5.59 0.09 11.21
N ILE A 92 -5.02 0.56 10.08
CA ILE A 92 -4.85 -0.24 8.87
C ILE A 92 -3.97 -1.46 9.13
N PHE A 93 -2.82 -1.28 9.79
CA PHE A 93 -1.90 -2.38 10.11
C PHE A 93 -2.54 -3.41 11.04
N LYS A 94 -3.23 -2.97 12.10
CA LYS A 94 -3.98 -3.86 13.00
C LYS A 94 -5.04 -4.64 12.24
N LEU A 95 -5.77 -3.98 11.33
CA LEU A 95 -6.80 -4.63 10.51
C LEU A 95 -6.19 -5.69 9.59
N ALA A 96 -5.11 -5.36 8.88
CA ALA A 96 -4.42 -6.29 7.98
C ALA A 96 -3.86 -7.50 8.72
N ILE A 97 -3.22 -7.30 9.89
CA ILE A 97 -2.76 -8.41 10.75
C ILE A 97 -3.95 -9.29 11.18
N LYS A 98 -5.04 -8.68 11.67
CA LYS A 98 -6.25 -9.40 12.11
C LYS A 98 -6.87 -10.23 10.97
N LYS A 99 -6.75 -9.78 9.73
CA LYS A 99 -7.28 -10.46 8.54
C LYS A 99 -6.25 -11.35 7.84
N HIS A 100 -5.05 -11.49 8.40
CA HIS A 100 -3.93 -12.21 7.80
C HIS A 100 -3.63 -11.77 6.36
N LYS A 101 -3.74 -10.47 6.08
CA LYS A 101 -3.46 -9.87 4.77
C LYS A 101 -2.09 -9.23 4.78
N GLU A 102 -1.35 -9.42 3.70
CA GLU A 102 -0.13 -8.66 3.45
C GLU A 102 -0.43 -7.36 2.71
N ILE A 103 0.44 -6.37 2.86
CA ILE A 103 0.43 -5.15 2.06
C ILE A 103 1.82 -4.99 1.43
N HIS A 104 1.87 -5.08 0.11
CA HIS A 104 3.08 -4.95 -0.66
C HIS A 104 3.23 -3.52 -1.17
N PHE A 105 4.42 -2.94 -1.00
CA PHE A 105 4.78 -1.62 -1.51
C PHE A 105 5.85 -1.80 -2.60
N VAL A 106 5.46 -1.55 -3.86
CA VAL A 106 6.28 -1.92 -5.03
C VAL A 106 7.57 -1.09 -5.12
N ILE A 107 7.48 0.22 -4.94
CA ILE A 107 8.61 1.15 -5.12
C ILE A 107 9.67 0.93 -4.03
N GLU A 108 9.26 0.71 -2.79
CA GLU A 108 10.18 0.52 -1.68
C GLU A 108 10.65 -0.94 -1.52
N ASP A 109 10.12 -1.86 -2.32
CA ASP A 109 10.30 -3.31 -2.21
C ASP A 109 10.12 -3.82 -0.77
N ILE A 110 9.03 -3.39 -0.12
CA ILE A 110 8.69 -3.74 1.26
C ILE A 110 7.38 -4.51 1.29
N ILE A 111 7.31 -5.49 2.19
CA ILE A 111 6.09 -6.24 2.49
C ILE A 111 5.77 -6.03 3.96
N PHE A 112 4.57 -5.54 4.23
CA PHE A 112 3.95 -5.57 5.54
C PHE A 112 3.21 -6.89 5.72
N LYS A 113 3.55 -7.66 6.76
CA LYS A 113 2.88 -8.91 7.10
C LYS A 113 2.54 -9.01 8.59
N GLU A 114 3.41 -8.47 9.43
CA GLU A 114 3.35 -8.65 10.87
C GLU A 114 3.81 -7.41 11.64
N LYS A 115 3.67 -7.44 12.96
CA LYS A 115 3.88 -6.27 13.82
C LYS A 115 5.31 -5.70 13.73
N LYS A 116 6.32 -6.54 13.50
CA LYS A 116 7.71 -6.09 13.36
C LYS A 116 7.93 -5.19 12.14
N ASP A 117 7.14 -5.38 11.08
CA ASP A 117 7.27 -4.63 9.84
C ASP A 117 6.77 -3.17 9.98
N ILE A 118 5.92 -2.90 10.98
CA ILE A 118 5.41 -1.55 11.27
C ILE A 118 6.58 -0.58 11.51
N LYS A 119 7.62 -1.01 12.23
CA LYS A 119 8.76 -0.16 12.54
C LYS A 119 9.45 0.33 11.28
N LYS A 120 9.72 -0.58 10.33
CA LYS A 120 10.36 -0.27 9.04
C LYS A 120 9.55 0.76 8.23
N ILE A 121 8.23 0.61 8.19
CA ILE A 121 7.36 1.53 7.44
C ILE A 121 7.24 2.90 8.13
N GLU A 122 7.18 2.93 9.47
CA GLU A 122 7.15 4.20 10.22
C GLU A 122 8.48 4.96 10.16
N GLU A 123 9.61 4.27 10.01
CA GLU A 123 10.91 4.88 9.72
C GLU A 123 10.89 5.63 8.38
N LEU A 124 10.31 5.05 7.33
CA LEU A 124 10.16 5.75 6.04
C LEU A 124 9.34 7.05 6.15
N PHE A 125 8.24 7.03 6.90
CA PHE A 125 7.48 8.25 7.19
C PHE A 125 8.28 9.27 7.99
N SER A 126 9.20 8.82 8.84
CA SER A 126 10.07 9.70 9.62
C SER A 126 11.12 10.37 8.72
N TYR A 127 11.72 9.63 7.80
CA TYR A 127 12.64 10.18 6.78
C TYR A 127 11.95 11.19 5.86
N GLN A 128 10.72 10.90 5.42
CA GLN A 128 9.93 11.86 4.65
C GLN A 128 9.74 13.17 5.42
N LYS A 129 9.31 13.10 6.69
CA LYS A 129 9.09 14.30 7.51
C LYS A 129 10.36 15.11 7.72
N PHE A 130 11.49 14.43 7.95
CA PHE A 130 12.78 15.08 8.08
C PHE A 130 13.13 15.85 6.80
N THR A 131 13.01 15.21 5.63
CA THR A 131 13.26 15.83 4.33
C THR A 131 12.38 17.06 4.10
N GLU A 132 11.08 16.96 4.39
CA GLU A 132 10.14 18.08 4.27
C GLU A 132 10.48 19.26 5.19
N GLN A 133 11.05 18.99 6.37
CA GLN A 133 11.49 20.03 7.31
C GLN A 133 12.78 20.69 6.82
N SER A 134 13.76 19.90 6.38
CA SER A 134 15.02 20.40 5.81
C SER A 134 14.77 21.31 4.61
N ASP A 135 13.89 20.92 3.68
CA ASP A 135 13.55 21.72 2.51
C ASP A 135 12.94 23.08 2.87
N LYS A 136 12.10 23.12 3.91
CA LYS A 136 11.50 24.39 4.40
C LYS A 136 12.55 25.32 4.97
N ILE A 137 13.53 24.79 5.71
CA ILE A 137 14.64 25.56 6.28
C ILE A 137 15.48 26.15 5.14
N PHE A 138 15.90 25.33 4.17
CA PHE A 138 16.69 25.80 3.04
C PHE A 138 15.98 26.87 2.21
N LYS A 139 14.67 26.72 1.98
CA LYS A 139 13.87 27.75 1.26
C LYS A 139 13.76 29.07 2.03
N ARG A 140 13.76 29.02 3.37
CA ARG A 140 13.74 30.22 4.22
C ARG A 140 15.10 30.94 4.23
N LEU A 141 16.21 30.20 4.18
CA LEU A 141 17.57 30.77 4.15
C LEU A 141 17.94 31.41 2.81
N LYS A 142 17.23 31.06 1.72
CA LYS A 142 17.40 31.65 0.38
C LYS A 142 16.50 32.87 0.12
N LYS A 143 15.68 33.27 1.10
CA LYS A 143 14.91 34.52 1.08
C LYS A 143 15.61 35.55 1.94
#